data_AF-W6XJH8-F1
#
_entry.id   AF-W6XJH8-F1
#
_cell.length_a   1.000
_cell.length_b   1.000
_cell.length_c   1.000
_cell.angle_alpha   90.00
_cell.angle_beta   90.00
_cell.angle_gamma   90.00
#
_symmetry.space_group_name_H-M   'P 1'
#
loop_
_entity.id
_entity.type
_entity.pdbx_description
1 polymer ?
#
loop_
_entity_poly.entity_id
_entity_poly.type
_entity_poly.pdbx_seq_one_letter_code
_entity_poly.pdbx_strand_id
1 'polypeptide(L)'
;MDFVSICFGLLLIGIAFVYLRYNNHRTVCPVAVNYHFTRRCNKTCGFCFHTATSSFMESSDRAKKGLLLLKEAGMRKLNFAGGEPFLYPKFLAEMVVFCKDELQLESVSIVTNGSLVKESFFRQCGSKIDILAVSCDSFNESTSKMARRCWVRGGAVDHRA
;
A
#
# COMPACT_ATOMS: atom_id res chain seq x y z
N MET A 1 58.72 -0.59 4.60
CA MET A 1 57.48 -0.48 3.82
C MET A 1 57.52 0.87 3.14
N ASP A 2 57.73 0.89 1.83
CA ASP A 2 58.02 2.12 1.12
C ASP A 2 56.73 2.90 0.86
N PHE A 3 56.83 4.23 0.97
CA PHE A 3 55.72 5.18 0.80
C PHE A 3 54.92 4.92 -0.49
N VAL A 4 55.60 4.49 -1.55
CA VAL A 4 55.03 4.10 -2.85
C VAL A 4 54.04 2.94 -2.71
N SER A 5 54.35 1.90 -1.93
CA SER A 5 53.47 0.75 -1.73
C SER A 5 52.21 1.12 -0.94
N ILE A 6 52.31 2.10 -0.03
CA ILE A 6 51.17 2.64 0.72
C ILE A 6 50.25 3.43 -0.21
N CYS A 7 50.81 4.31 -1.04
CA CYS A 7 50.04 5.07 -2.04
C CYS A 7 49.33 4.16 -3.05
N PHE A 8 49.99 3.09 -3.50
CA PHE A 8 49.39 2.12 -4.42
C PHE A 8 48.24 1.32 -3.76
N GLY A 9 48.41 0.92 -2.49
CA GLY A 9 47.36 0.27 -1.71
C GLY A 9 46.13 1.18 -1.52
N LEU A 10 46.34 2.46 -1.19
CA LEU A 10 45.25 3.43 -1.04
C LEU A 10 44.52 3.70 -2.37
N LEU A 11 45.25 3.75 -3.49
CA LEU A 11 44.66 3.90 -4.82
C LEU A 11 43.78 2.71 -5.18
N LEU A 12 44.25 1.48 -4.94
CA LEU A 12 43.48 0.27 -5.20
C LEU A 12 42.22 0.19 -4.32
N ILE A 13 42.30 0.58 -3.05
CA ILE A 13 41.13 0.68 -2.17
C ILE A 13 40.14 1.73 -2.71
N GLY A 14 40.62 2.90 -3.14
CA GLY A 14 39.78 3.93 -3.74
C GLY A 14 39.08 3.47 -5.02
N ILE A 15 39.80 2.78 -5.92
CA ILE A 15 39.25 2.20 -7.14
C ILE A 15 38.22 1.10 -6.82
N ALA A 16 38.51 0.22 -5.86
CA ALA A 16 37.57 -0.80 -5.42
C ALA A 16 36.31 -0.18 -4.82
N PHE A 17 36.44 0.89 -4.04
CA PHE A 17 35.31 1.61 -3.46
C PHE A 17 34.44 2.26 -4.54
N VAL A 18 35.06 2.88 -5.54
CA VAL A 18 34.37 3.47 -6.71
C VAL A 18 33.71 2.38 -7.55
N TYR A 19 34.39 1.26 -7.80
CA TYR A 19 33.85 0.13 -8.56
C TYR A 19 32.67 -0.54 -7.86
N LEU A 20 32.74 -0.74 -6.54
CA LEU A 20 31.64 -1.26 -5.73
C LEU A 20 30.46 -0.28 -5.69
N ARG A 21 30.70 1.04 -5.57
CA ARG A 21 29.67 2.08 -5.68
C ARG A 21 29.04 2.13 -7.07
N TYR A 22 29.85 1.99 -8.13
CA TYR A 22 29.41 2.02 -9.51
C TYR A 22 28.56 0.79 -9.85
N ASN A 23 28.99 -0.41 -9.43
CA ASN A 23 28.20 -1.63 -9.62
C ASN A 23 26.96 -1.72 -8.72
N ASN A 24 26.85 -0.87 -7.69
CA ASN A 24 25.63 -0.74 -6.89
C ASN A 24 24.52 0.06 -7.64
N HIS A 25 24.66 0.27 -8.95
CA HIS A 25 23.65 0.96 -9.75
C HIS A 25 22.45 0.06 -10.11
N ARG A 26 21.33 0.42 -9.48
CA ARG A 26 19.92 0.21 -9.87
C ARG A 26 19.26 -1.11 -9.46
N THR A 27 19.37 -1.48 -8.19
CA THR A 27 18.25 -2.20 -7.59
C THR A 27 17.05 -1.24 -7.53
N VAL A 28 15.97 -1.60 -8.21
CA VAL A 28 14.72 -0.81 -8.17
C VAL A 28 14.19 -0.87 -6.75
N CYS A 29 14.29 0.23 -6.03
CA CYS A 29 13.75 0.36 -4.68
C CYS A 29 12.24 0.66 -4.76
N PRO A 30 11.35 -0.19 -4.22
CA PRO A 30 9.91 0.01 -4.25
C PRO A 30 9.49 1.04 -3.18
N VAL A 31 9.91 2.30 -3.36
CA VAL A 31 9.71 3.37 -2.35
C VAL A 31 8.26 3.50 -1.91
N ALA A 32 7.32 3.37 -2.85
CA ALA A 32 5.88 3.40 -2.60
C ALA A 32 5.18 2.20 -3.24
N VAL A 33 4.42 1.45 -2.44
CA VAL A 33 3.75 0.22 -2.88
C VAL A 33 2.24 0.34 -2.71
N ASN A 34 1.48 -0.10 -3.72
CA ASN A 34 0.04 -0.33 -3.60
C ASN A 34 -0.19 -1.82 -3.31
N TYR A 35 -0.72 -2.12 -2.13
CA TYR A 35 -1.03 -3.49 -1.75
C TYR A 35 -2.52 -3.78 -1.91
N HIS A 36 -2.84 -4.47 -3.01
CA HIS A 36 -4.18 -4.93 -3.35
C HIS A 36 -4.44 -6.32 -2.75
N PHE A 37 -4.67 -6.38 -1.44
CA PHE A 37 -4.77 -7.66 -0.70
C PHE A 37 -6.10 -8.41 -0.93
N THR A 38 -7.09 -7.76 -1.52
CA THR A 38 -8.33 -8.39 -1.97
C THR A 38 -8.77 -7.82 -3.31
N ARG A 39 -9.41 -8.63 -4.13
CA ARG A 39 -10.12 -8.18 -5.34
C ARG A 39 -11.64 -8.10 -5.15
N ARG A 40 -12.17 -8.52 -3.99
CA ARG A 40 -13.59 -8.42 -3.70
C ARG A 40 -13.96 -6.97 -3.42
N CYS A 41 -15.06 -6.52 -4.02
CA CYS A 41 -15.63 -5.18 -3.82
C CYS A 41 -17.14 -5.31 -3.63
N ASN A 42 -17.71 -4.50 -2.74
CA ASN A 42 -19.15 -4.37 -2.61
C ASN A 42 -19.74 -3.45 -3.67
N LYS A 43 -18.91 -2.75 -4.47
CA LYS A 43 -19.35 -1.93 -5.60
C LYS A 43 -19.02 -2.55 -6.97
N THR A 44 -19.84 -2.23 -7.97
CA THR A 44 -19.60 -2.55 -9.39
C THR A 44 -19.50 -1.26 -10.20
N CYS A 45 -18.28 -0.83 -10.43
CA CYS A 45 -17.94 0.38 -11.17
C CYS A 45 -17.57 -0.01 -12.61
N GLY A 46 -18.15 0.65 -13.60
CA GLY A 46 -18.03 0.33 -15.03
C GLY A 46 -16.66 0.69 -15.61
N PHE A 47 -15.90 1.51 -14.89
CA PHE A 47 -14.51 1.84 -15.19
C PHE A 47 -13.50 1.08 -14.31
N CYS A 48 -13.95 0.18 -13.42
CA CYS A 48 -13.04 -0.52 -12.52
C CYS A 48 -12.18 -1.53 -13.27
N PHE A 49 -10.88 -1.23 -13.34
CA PHE A 49 -9.85 -2.09 -13.90
C PHE A 49 -9.47 -3.25 -12.95
N HIS A 50 -9.96 -3.24 -11.71
CA HIS A 50 -9.66 -4.24 -10.68
C HIS A 50 -10.85 -5.17 -10.40
N THR A 51 -11.42 -5.70 -11.48
CA THR A 51 -12.58 -6.59 -11.39
C THR A 51 -12.18 -7.93 -10.74
N ALA A 52 -13.08 -8.48 -9.91
CA ALA A 52 -12.85 -9.70 -9.16
C ALA A 52 -12.76 -10.93 -10.08
N THR A 53 -11.55 -11.26 -10.54
CA THR A 53 -11.25 -12.51 -11.25
C THR A 53 -10.88 -13.65 -10.30
N SER A 54 -10.48 -13.33 -9.07
CA SER A 54 -10.22 -14.29 -8.00
C SER A 54 -10.57 -13.70 -6.63
N SER A 55 -10.84 -14.55 -5.64
CA SER A 55 -11.11 -14.14 -4.26
C SER A 55 -10.02 -14.54 -3.27
N PHE A 56 -8.84 -14.86 -3.77
CA PHE A 56 -7.73 -15.26 -2.92
C PHE A 56 -7.22 -14.06 -2.12
N MET A 57 -6.99 -14.30 -0.83
CA MET A 57 -6.36 -13.38 0.11
C MET A 57 -5.30 -14.19 0.85
N GLU A 58 -4.10 -13.63 0.99
CA GLU A 58 -3.04 -14.26 1.76
C GLU A 58 -3.35 -14.24 3.27
N SER A 59 -2.78 -15.18 4.02
CA SER A 59 -2.88 -15.17 5.49
C SER A 59 -2.14 -13.98 6.10
N SER A 60 -2.55 -13.54 7.29
CA SER A 60 -1.89 -12.42 8.00
C SER A 60 -0.38 -12.62 8.15
N ASP A 61 0.06 -13.83 8.50
CA ASP A 61 1.49 -14.13 8.67
C ASP A 61 2.29 -14.00 7.36
N ARG A 62 1.73 -14.52 6.26
CA ARG A 62 2.38 -14.44 4.94
C ARG A 62 2.37 -13.01 4.40
N ALA A 63 1.28 -12.27 4.62
CA ALA A 63 1.19 -10.86 4.28
C ALA A 63 2.23 -10.02 5.03
N LYS A 64 2.35 -10.19 6.35
CA LYS A 64 3.38 -9.51 7.18
C LYS A 64 4.79 -9.84 6.68
N LYS A 65 5.06 -11.11 6.38
CA LYS A 65 6.36 -11.52 5.81
C LYS A 65 6.64 -10.82 4.48
N GLY A 66 5.64 -10.73 3.59
CA GLY A 66 5.78 -10.00 2.33
C GLY A 66 6.06 -8.50 2.53
N LEU A 67 5.36 -7.87 3.48
CA LEU A 67 5.56 -6.45 3.81
C LEU A 67 6.94 -6.18 4.42
N LEU A 68 7.45 -7.10 5.24
CA LEU A 68 8.82 -7.02 5.77
C LEU A 68 9.86 -7.06 4.64
N LEU A 69 9.72 -7.99 3.70
CA LEU A 69 10.62 -8.07 2.53
C LEU A 69 10.58 -6.78 1.70
N LEU A 70 9.41 -6.17 1.54
CA LEU A 70 9.28 -4.88 0.86
C LEU A 70 9.97 -3.75 1.63
N LYS A 71 9.86 -3.73 2.96
CA LYS A 71 10.57 -2.77 3.83
C LYS A 71 12.08 -2.94 3.69
N GLU A 72 12.60 -4.16 3.74
CA GLU A 72 14.02 -4.48 3.55
C GLU A 72 14.53 -4.08 2.16
N ALA A 73 13.67 -4.18 1.14
CA ALA A 73 13.95 -3.69 -0.20
C ALA A 73 13.93 -2.15 -0.33
N GLY A 74 13.56 -1.44 0.73
CA GLY A 74 13.59 0.03 0.80
C GLY A 74 12.22 0.72 0.68
N MET A 75 11.12 -0.02 0.82
CA MET A 75 9.78 0.57 0.88
C MET A 75 9.64 1.54 2.07
N ARG A 76 9.13 2.74 1.78
CA ARG A 76 8.88 3.80 2.78
C ARG A 76 7.40 4.11 2.94
N LYS A 77 6.61 3.88 1.88
CA LYS A 77 5.17 4.20 1.84
C LYS A 77 4.36 2.99 1.38
N LEU A 78 3.25 2.74 2.05
CA LEU A 78 2.30 1.71 1.67
C LEU A 78 0.91 2.31 1.49
N ASN A 79 0.23 1.92 0.42
CA ASN A 79 -1.18 2.20 0.20
C ASN A 79 -1.97 0.88 0.15
N PHE A 80 -2.86 0.68 1.11
CA PHE A 80 -3.82 -0.42 1.08
C PHE A 80 -4.92 -0.09 0.07
N ALA A 81 -5.04 -0.95 -0.93
CA ALA A 81 -6.02 -0.85 -2.00
C ALA A 81 -6.61 -2.24 -2.29
N GLY A 82 -7.35 -2.37 -3.38
CA GLY A 82 -7.96 -3.64 -3.77
C GLY A 82 -9.30 -3.43 -4.45
N GLY A 83 -10.20 -4.38 -4.27
CA GLY A 83 -11.63 -4.15 -4.47
C GLY A 83 -12.14 -3.13 -3.44
N GLU A 84 -12.56 -3.59 -2.26
CA GLU A 84 -12.88 -2.71 -1.12
C GLU A 84 -12.16 -3.20 0.15
N PRO A 85 -11.12 -2.48 0.64
CA PRO A 85 -10.38 -2.88 1.84
C PRO A 85 -11.26 -3.07 3.09
N PHE A 86 -12.28 -2.22 3.27
CA PHE A 86 -13.15 -2.26 4.46
C PHE A 86 -14.14 -3.44 4.48
N LEU A 87 -14.12 -4.32 3.46
CA LEU A 87 -14.75 -5.65 3.57
C LEU A 87 -14.03 -6.54 4.61
N TYR A 88 -12.77 -6.27 4.91
CA TYR A 88 -11.94 -7.06 5.81
C TYR A 88 -11.28 -6.18 6.88
N PRO A 89 -12.08 -5.48 7.73
CA PRO A 89 -11.56 -4.45 8.62
C PRO A 89 -10.59 -4.99 9.68
N LYS A 90 -10.77 -6.23 10.15
CA LYS A 90 -9.86 -6.86 11.12
C LYS A 90 -8.47 -7.06 10.54
N PHE A 91 -8.40 -7.64 9.33
CA PHE A 91 -7.14 -7.83 8.60
C PHE A 91 -6.50 -6.48 8.28
N LEU A 92 -7.28 -5.53 7.76
CA LEU A 92 -6.79 -4.19 7.44
C LEU A 92 -6.19 -3.48 8.66
N ALA A 93 -6.89 -3.49 9.80
CA ALA A 93 -6.40 -2.88 11.04
C ALA A 93 -5.11 -3.56 11.52
N GLU A 94 -5.05 -4.89 11.47
CA GLU A 94 -3.86 -5.66 11.83
C GLU A 94 -2.64 -5.26 10.97
N MET A 95 -2.83 -5.15 9.65
CA MET A 95 -1.75 -4.75 8.74
C MET A 95 -1.34 -3.28 8.92
N VAL A 96 -2.30 -2.37 9.14
CA VAL A 96 -2.01 -0.96 9.43
C VAL A 96 -1.14 -0.82 10.68
N VAL A 97 -1.52 -1.51 11.76
CA VAL A 97 -0.74 -1.54 13.02
C VAL A 97 0.65 -2.07 12.77
N PHE A 98 0.77 -3.23 12.10
CA PHE A 98 2.06 -3.82 11.77
C PHE A 98 2.95 -2.87 10.94
N CYS A 99 2.39 -2.21 9.92
CA CYS A 99 3.15 -1.30 9.07
C CYS A 99 3.64 -0.04 9.79
N LYS A 100 2.84 0.53 10.69
CA LYS A 100 3.17 1.77 11.38
C LYS A 100 4.06 1.52 12.61
N ASP A 101 3.74 0.52 13.42
CA ASP A 101 4.42 0.28 14.70
C ASP A 101 5.67 -0.59 14.52
N GLU A 102 5.56 -1.70 13.80
CA GLU A 102 6.66 -2.69 13.66
C GLU A 102 7.59 -2.32 12.51
N LEU A 103 7.06 -2.04 11.31
CA LEU A 103 7.88 -1.68 10.15
C LEU A 103 8.30 -0.21 10.13
N GLN A 104 7.69 0.62 10.99
CA GLN A 104 7.96 2.06 11.10
C GLN A 104 7.95 2.72 9.72
N LEU A 105 6.90 2.44 8.93
CA LEU A 105 6.72 3.10 7.64
C LEU A 105 6.37 4.57 7.85
N GLU A 106 6.97 5.40 7.01
CA GLU A 106 6.77 6.85 7.05
C GLU A 106 5.34 7.21 6.68
N SER A 107 4.73 6.44 5.77
CA SER A 107 3.35 6.67 5.36
C SER A 107 2.61 5.36 5.14
N VAL A 108 1.45 5.25 5.78
CA VAL A 108 0.44 4.21 5.62
C VAL A 108 -0.84 4.90 5.19
N SER A 109 -1.33 4.53 4.02
CA SER A 109 -2.51 5.10 3.40
C SER A 109 -3.51 4.02 3.00
N ILE A 110 -4.78 4.40 2.86
CA ILE A 110 -5.86 3.50 2.45
C ILE A 110 -6.69 4.20 1.37
N VAL A 111 -6.92 3.52 0.26
CA VAL A 111 -7.92 3.91 -0.76
C VAL A 111 -9.18 3.07 -0.57
N THR A 112 -10.32 3.73 -0.38
CA THR A 112 -11.62 3.10 -0.17
C THR A 112 -12.71 3.77 -1.00
N ASN A 113 -13.79 3.05 -1.27
CA ASN A 113 -15.03 3.61 -1.83
C ASN A 113 -15.92 4.30 -0.76
N GLY A 114 -15.51 4.25 0.51
CA GLY A 114 -16.14 4.95 1.64
C GLY A 114 -17.37 4.27 2.23
N SER A 115 -17.98 3.28 1.56
CA SER A 115 -19.30 2.76 1.96
C SER A 115 -19.33 1.88 3.20
N LEU A 116 -18.17 1.37 3.65
CA LEU A 116 -18.04 0.46 4.79
C LEU A 116 -17.16 1.00 5.92
N VAL A 117 -16.78 2.27 5.80
CA VAL A 117 -15.93 2.94 6.78
C VAL A 117 -16.75 3.18 8.06
N LYS A 118 -16.21 2.78 9.22
CA LYS A 118 -16.89 2.90 10.52
C LYS A 118 -15.99 3.61 11.53
N GLU A 119 -16.60 4.40 12.42
CA GLU A 119 -15.88 5.09 13.49
C GLU A 119 -15.10 4.12 14.40
N SER A 120 -15.66 2.94 14.67
CA SER A 120 -15.01 1.90 15.49
C SER A 120 -13.65 1.47 14.96
N PHE A 121 -13.45 1.49 13.63
CA PHE A 121 -12.16 1.20 13.01
C PHE A 121 -11.13 2.28 13.33
N PHE A 122 -11.52 3.57 13.30
CA PHE A 122 -10.62 4.67 13.65
C PHE A 122 -10.31 4.72 15.14
N ARG A 123 -11.26 4.37 16.01
CA ARG A 123 -10.99 4.21 17.44
C ARG A 123 -9.93 3.13 17.70
N GLN A 124 -9.88 2.09 16.86
CA GLN A 124 -8.90 1.00 16.98
C GLN A 124 -7.51 1.37 16.44
N CYS A 125 -7.41 1.96 15.25
CA CYS A 125 -6.12 2.17 14.58
C CYS A 125 -6.03 3.46 13.74
N GLY A 126 -6.97 4.38 13.90
CA GLY A 126 -7.05 5.62 13.11
C GLY A 126 -5.83 6.52 13.23
N SER A 127 -5.23 6.60 14.42
CA SER A 127 -4.01 7.37 14.68
C SER A 127 -2.78 6.87 13.93
N LYS A 128 -2.85 5.68 13.32
CA LYS A 128 -1.75 5.06 12.58
C LYS A 128 -1.89 5.21 11.06
N ILE A 129 -2.97 5.84 10.60
CA ILE A 129 -3.27 6.07 9.19
C ILE A 129 -2.95 7.52 8.87
N ASP A 130 -2.03 7.76 7.94
CA ASP A 130 -1.65 9.13 7.58
C ASP A 130 -2.62 9.72 6.55
N ILE A 131 -3.15 8.88 5.64
CA ILE A 131 -4.02 9.31 4.55
C ILE A 131 -5.15 8.29 4.35
N LEU A 132 -6.38 8.77 4.42
CA LEU A 132 -7.57 8.06 3.95
C LEU A 132 -8.07 8.71 2.66
N ALA A 133 -7.89 8.04 1.54
CA ALA A 133 -8.40 8.48 0.24
C ALA A 133 -9.77 7.85 -0.02
N VAL A 134 -10.79 8.68 -0.16
CA VAL A 134 -12.16 8.25 -0.48
C VAL A 134 -12.45 8.52 -1.96
N SER A 135 -12.84 7.47 -2.67
CA SER A 135 -13.14 7.56 -4.11
C SER A 135 -14.47 8.29 -4.33
N CYS A 136 -14.42 9.41 -5.05
CA CYS A 136 -15.59 10.21 -5.42
C CYS A 136 -15.46 10.65 -6.89
N ASP A 137 -16.26 10.06 -7.77
CA ASP A 137 -16.19 10.34 -9.21
C ASP A 137 -17.18 11.42 -9.68
N SER A 138 -18.17 11.77 -8.85
CA SER A 138 -19.21 12.76 -9.16
C SER A 138 -19.94 13.20 -7.89
N PHE A 139 -20.22 14.50 -7.78
CA PHE A 139 -21.12 15.07 -6.75
C PHE A 139 -22.60 14.95 -7.12
N ASN A 140 -22.91 14.68 -8.40
CA ASN A 140 -24.27 14.46 -8.84
C ASN A 140 -24.63 12.97 -8.70
N GLU A 141 -25.60 12.68 -7.83
CA GLU A 141 -26.05 11.32 -7.56
C GLU A 141 -26.61 10.63 -8.81
N SER A 142 -27.41 11.33 -9.63
CA SER A 142 -27.96 10.73 -10.86
C SER A 142 -26.86 10.33 -11.84
N THR A 143 -25.75 11.06 -11.84
CA THR A 143 -24.56 10.78 -12.66
C THR A 143 -23.76 9.59 -12.13
N SER A 144 -23.64 9.46 -10.80
CA SER A 144 -23.05 8.29 -10.14
C SER A 144 -23.87 7.03 -10.39
N LYS A 145 -25.20 7.18 -10.47
CA LYS A 145 -26.17 6.13 -10.76
C LYS A 145 -26.18 5.73 -12.25
N MET A 146 -26.40 6.67 -13.17
CA MET A 146 -26.57 6.38 -14.61
C MET A 146 -25.31 5.81 -15.28
N ALA A 147 -24.12 6.29 -14.92
CA ALA A 147 -22.93 6.04 -15.73
C ALA A 147 -22.23 4.69 -15.46
N ARG A 148 -22.93 3.70 -14.88
CA ARG A 148 -22.33 2.49 -14.30
C ARG A 148 -21.22 2.83 -13.30
N ARG A 149 -21.17 4.03 -12.72
CA ARG A 149 -19.92 4.56 -12.14
C ARG A 149 -19.49 3.88 -10.85
N CYS A 150 -20.36 3.63 -9.87
CA CYS A 150 -20.02 2.76 -8.72
C CYS A 150 -21.25 2.44 -7.88
N TRP A 151 -21.89 1.28 -8.11
CA TRP A 151 -23.09 0.86 -7.38
C TRP A 151 -22.82 -0.20 -6.33
N VAL A 152 -23.42 -0.11 -5.15
CA VAL A 152 -23.38 -1.21 -4.17
C VAL A 152 -24.20 -2.39 -4.69
N ARG A 153 -23.61 -3.59 -4.68
CA ARG A 153 -24.31 -4.84 -4.98
C ARG A 153 -25.38 -5.07 -3.91
N GLY A 154 -26.66 -4.97 -4.28
CA GLY A 154 -27.79 -5.40 -3.44
C GLY A 154 -28.59 -4.32 -2.71
N GLY A 155 -28.40 -3.01 -2.97
CA GLY A 155 -29.28 -1.99 -2.39
C GLY A 155 -28.67 -0.59 -2.32
N ALA A 156 -29.52 0.42 -2.38
CA ALA A 156 -29.15 1.84 -2.32
C ALA A 156 -28.42 2.17 -1.02
N VAL A 157 -27.33 2.93 -1.11
CA VAL A 157 -26.65 3.51 0.05
C VAL A 157 -27.48 4.70 0.49
N ASP A 158 -28.07 4.63 1.68
CA ASP A 158 -28.66 5.80 2.33
C ASP A 158 -27.53 6.75 2.73
N HIS A 159 -27.58 7.97 2.20
CA HIS A 159 -26.59 9.03 2.42
C HIS A 159 -26.95 9.96 3.60
N ARG A 160 -27.70 9.45 4.59
CA ARG A 160 -27.92 10.19 5.84
C ARG A 160 -26.78 9.91 6.82
N ALA A 161 -25.82 10.82 6.83
CA ALA A 161 -24.97 11.07 7.99
C ALA A 161 -25.79 11.69 9.12
#